data_AF-A0A967PWD7-F1
#
_entry.id   AF-A0A967PWD7-F1
#
_cell.length_a   1.000
_cell.length_b   1.000
_cell.length_c   1.000
_cell.angle_alpha   90.00
_cell.angle_beta   90.00
_cell.angle_gamma   90.00
#
_symmetry.space_group_name_H-M   'P 1'
#
loop_
_entity.id
_entity.type
_entity.pdbx_description
1 polymer ?
#
loop_
_entity_poly.entity_id
_entity_poly.type
_entity_poly.pdbx_seq_one_letter_code
_entity_poly.pdbx_strand_id
1 'polypeptide(L)'
;MAAMEKEIFRIRFKQYFPDVFRPLKLLYGHREDFQKHLRNFLTIVAKGYAQRPKELRLLDLHRVAEPDWFQKSDMIGYVCYVDRFAGTLQGVVGKIPYLKSLGITY
;
A
#
# COMPACT_ATOMS: atom_id res chain seq x y z
N MET A 1 -9.90 -15.36 7.50
CA MET A 1 -8.52 -15.28 6.97
C MET A 1 -7.82 -16.60 7.20
N ALA A 2 -7.12 -17.13 6.19
CA ALA A 2 -6.40 -18.40 6.25
C ALA A 2 -5.26 -18.37 7.30
N ALA A 3 -4.81 -19.54 7.78
CA ALA A 3 -3.77 -19.64 8.82
C ALA A 3 -2.44 -18.98 8.39
N MET A 4 -2.00 -19.25 7.16
CA MET A 4 -0.79 -18.66 6.56
C MET A 4 -0.83 -17.12 6.58
N GLU A 5 -1.99 -16.53 6.31
CA GLU A 5 -2.18 -15.09 6.22
C GLU A 5 -2.12 -14.40 7.58
N LYS A 6 -2.63 -15.06 8.63
CA LYS A 6 -2.45 -14.62 10.01
C LYS A 6 -0.98 -14.61 10.38
N GLU A 7 -0.23 -15.61 9.94
CA GLU A 7 1.18 -15.75 10.24
C GLU A 7 2.02 -14.70 9.50
N ILE A 8 1.77 -14.46 8.21
CA ILE A 8 2.39 -13.37 7.44
C ILE A 8 2.16 -12.02 8.13
N PHE A 9 0.91 -11.73 8.52
CA PHE A 9 0.60 -10.50 9.25
C PHE A 9 1.38 -10.39 10.56
N ARG A 10 1.43 -11.47 11.36
CA ARG A 10 2.15 -11.51 12.64
C ARG A 10 3.64 -11.23 12.47
N ILE A 11 4.28 -11.83 11.46
CA ILE A 11 5.69 -11.62 11.15
C ILE A 11 5.94 -10.16 10.77
N ARG A 12 5.16 -9.62 9.82
CA ARG A 12 5.29 -8.22 9.38
C ARG A 12 5.02 -7.25 10.53
N PHE A 13 4.01 -7.52 11.35
CA PHE A 13 3.71 -6.70 12.52
C PHE A 13 4.90 -6.67 13.48
N LYS A 14 5.46 -7.83 13.83
CA LYS A 14 6.63 -7.90 14.71
C LYS A 14 7.84 -7.14 14.14
N GLN A 15 8.06 -7.25 12.83
CA GLN A 15 9.18 -6.58 12.16
C GLN A 15 9.03 -5.05 12.13
N TYR A 16 7.86 -4.54 11.72
CA TYR A 16 7.68 -3.11 11.41
C TYR A 16 7.00 -2.30 12.52
N PHE A 17 6.41 -2.94 13.54
CA PHE A 17 5.77 -2.21 14.64
C PHE A 17 6.71 -1.24 15.35
N PRO A 18 8.01 -1.54 15.59
CA PRO A 18 8.93 -0.56 16.18
C PRO A 18 9.05 0.73 15.37
N ASP A 19 9.10 0.63 14.04
CA ASP A 19 9.21 1.78 13.12
C ASP A 19 7.94 2.63 13.10
N VAL A 20 6.79 2.05 13.43
CA VAL A 20 5.53 2.77 13.60
C VAL A 20 5.41 3.36 15.00
N PHE A 21 5.66 2.56 16.04
CA PHE A 21 5.43 2.93 17.42
C PHE A 21 6.39 4.01 17.91
N ARG A 22 7.67 3.93 17.54
CA ARG A 22 8.70 4.89 17.97
C ARG A 22 8.34 6.34 17.60
N PRO A 23 8.09 6.70 16.32
CA PRO A 23 7.76 8.07 15.96
C PRO A 23 6.41 8.50 16.53
N LEU A 24 5.40 7.61 16.57
CA LEU A 24 4.11 7.95 17.17
C LEU A 24 4.23 8.28 18.65
N LYS A 25 4.99 7.49 19.41
CA LYS A 25 5.24 7.74 20.83
C LYS A 25 6.07 9.01 21.05
N LEU A 26 7.06 9.27 20.19
CA LEU A 26 7.87 10.48 20.29
C LEU A 26 7.02 11.74 20.10
N LEU A 27 6.14 11.76 19.11
CA LEU A 27 5.31 12.92 18.79
C LEU A 27 4.11 13.08 19.72
N TYR A 28 3.45 11.98 20.09
CA TYR A 28 2.13 12.01 20.72
C TYR A 28 2.05 11.28 22.06
N GLY A 29 3.13 10.67 22.54
CA GLY A 29 3.13 9.83 23.73
C GLY A 29 2.81 10.56 25.03
N HIS A 30 2.93 11.89 25.05
CA HIS A 30 2.57 12.74 26.18
C HIS A 30 1.05 12.97 26.31
N ARG A 31 0.27 12.68 25.27
CA ARG A 31 -1.18 12.85 25.30
C ARG A 31 -1.84 11.75 26.11
N GLU A 32 -2.82 12.12 26.92
CA GLU A 32 -3.60 11.17 27.73
C GLU A 32 -4.35 10.13 26.88
N ASP A 33 -4.76 10.51 25.67
CA ASP A 33 -5.48 9.65 24.73
C ASP A 33 -4.58 8.81 23.81
N PHE A 34 -3.25 8.90 23.93
CA PHE A 34 -2.29 8.23 23.05
C PHE A 34 -2.56 6.72 22.92
N GLN A 35 -2.78 6.05 24.06
CA GLN A 35 -3.02 4.61 24.08
C GLN A 35 -4.32 4.21 23.36
N LYS A 36 -5.36 5.06 23.45
CA LYS A 36 -6.63 4.86 22.74
C LYS A 36 -6.42 4.98 21.24
N HIS A 37 -5.72 6.03 20.79
CA HIS A 37 -5.41 6.23 19.37
C HIS A 37 -4.53 5.13 18.80
N LEU A 38 -3.51 4.67 19.54
CA LEU A 38 -2.67 3.56 19.12
C LEU A 38 -3.49 2.28 18.92
N ARG A 39 -4.37 1.92 19.87
CA ARG A 39 -5.25 0.73 19.72
C ARG A 39 -6.19 0.86 18.52
N ASN A 40 -6.75 2.04 18.29
CA ASN A 40 -7.62 2.29 17.14
C ASN A 40 -6.86 2.14 15.82
N PHE A 41 -5.67 2.73 15.74
CA PHE A 41 -4.77 2.58 14.59
C PHE A 41 -4.45 1.11 14.30
N LEU A 42 -4.02 0.34 15.31
CA LEU A 42 -3.68 -1.08 15.13
C LEU A 42 -4.91 -1.91 14.70
N THR A 43 -6.09 -1.56 15.21
CA THR A 43 -7.37 -2.18 14.77
C THR A 43 -7.65 -1.90 13.30
N ILE A 44 -7.44 -0.66 12.84
CA ILE A 44 -7.63 -0.28 11.43
C ILE A 44 -6.66 -1.06 10.54
N VAL A 45 -5.38 -1.13 10.92
CA VAL A 45 -4.36 -1.89 10.17
C VAL A 45 -4.72 -3.37 10.06
N ALA A 46 -5.10 -4.00 11.17
CA ALA A 46 -5.48 -5.42 11.19
C ALA A 46 -6.74 -5.68 10.34
N LYS A 47 -7.77 -4.82 10.43
CA LYS A 47 -8.97 -4.92 9.60
C LYS A 47 -8.65 -4.72 8.12
N GLY A 48 -7.82 -3.74 7.79
CA GLY A 48 -7.39 -3.45 6.42
C GLY A 48 -6.67 -4.63 5.78
N TYR A 49 -5.78 -5.29 6.53
CA TYR A 49 -5.14 -6.53 6.04
C TYR A 49 -6.14 -7.66 5.85
N ALA A 50 -7.03 -7.89 6.82
CA ALA A 50 -8.01 -8.96 6.76
C ALA A 50 -9.03 -8.81 5.61
N GLN A 51 -9.33 -7.57 5.21
CA GLN A 51 -10.23 -7.24 4.11
C GLN A 51 -9.51 -7.14 2.75
N ARG A 52 -8.17 -7.23 2.72
CA ARG A 52 -7.39 -7.03 1.49
C ARG A 52 -7.65 -8.17 0.49
N PRO A 53 -8.03 -7.84 -0.77
CA PRO A 53 -8.21 -8.83 -1.84
C PRO A 53 -7.00 -9.75 -2.01
N LYS A 54 -7.25 -10.98 -2.47
CA LYS A 54 -6.19 -12.00 -2.63
C LYS A 54 -5.15 -11.55 -3.65
N GLU A 55 -5.55 -10.95 -4.78
CA GLU A 55 -4.63 -10.49 -5.81
C GLU A 55 -3.68 -9.41 -5.27
N LEU A 56 -4.17 -8.52 -4.41
CA LEU A 56 -3.34 -7.47 -3.81
C LEU A 56 -2.39 -8.01 -2.74
N ARG A 57 -2.76 -9.08 -2.02
CA ARG A 57 -1.84 -9.77 -1.09
C ARG A 57 -0.73 -10.51 -1.84
N LEU A 58 -1.04 -11.11 -3.00
CA LEU A 58 -0.01 -11.66 -3.89
C LEU A 58 0.94 -10.56 -4.39
N LEU A 59 0.40 -9.41 -4.80
CA LEU A 59 1.22 -8.26 -5.18
C LEU A 59 2.13 -7.77 -4.04
N ASP A 60 1.64 -7.79 -2.78
CA ASP A 60 2.48 -7.47 -1.62
C ASP A 60 3.65 -8.44 -1.47
N LEU A 61 3.46 -9.74 -1.75
CA LEU A 61 4.53 -10.73 -1.70
C LEU A 61 5.55 -10.53 -2.82
N HIS A 62 5.08 -10.26 -4.05
CA HIS A 62 5.96 -9.94 -5.18
C HIS A 62 6.85 -8.73 -4.89
N ARG A 63 6.27 -7.65 -4.36
CA ARG A 63 7.04 -6.42 -4.04
C ARG A 63 8.00 -6.58 -2.86
N VAL A 64 7.72 -7.51 -1.93
CA VAL A 64 8.67 -7.86 -0.87
C VAL A 64 9.83 -8.69 -1.43
N ALA A 65 9.58 -9.55 -2.41
CA ALA A 65 10.62 -10.34 -3.07
C ALA A 65 11.48 -9.50 -4.04
N GLU A 66 10.93 -8.43 -4.60
CA GLU A 66 11.60 -7.50 -5.53
C GLU A 66 11.55 -6.07 -4.98
N PRO A 67 12.35 -5.73 -3.95
CA PRO A 67 12.27 -4.43 -3.28
C PRO A 67 12.69 -3.26 -4.18
N ASP A 68 13.47 -3.51 -5.22
CA ASP A 68 14.01 -2.55 -6.18
C ASP A 68 13.14 -2.41 -7.44
N TRP A 69 11.92 -2.97 -7.46
CA TRP A 69 11.03 -2.95 -8.63
C TRP A 69 10.83 -1.56 -9.25
N PHE A 70 10.82 -0.52 -8.43
CA PHE A 70 10.65 0.88 -8.86
C PHE A 70 11.93 1.53 -9.42
N GLN A 71 13.09 0.88 -9.30
CA GLN A 71 14.38 1.35 -9.80
C GLN A 71 14.74 0.75 -11.16
N LYS A 72 13.95 -0.21 -11.65
CA LYS A 72 14.19 -0.85 -12.94
C LYS A 72 14.07 0.17 -14.08
N SER A 73 14.92 0.04 -15.10
CA SER A 73 14.99 1.00 -16.21
C SER A 73 13.72 1.06 -17.07
N ASP A 74 12.86 0.04 -16.97
CA ASP A 74 11.56 -0.04 -17.64
C ASP A 74 10.41 0.57 -16.81
N MET A 75 10.71 1.18 -15.66
CA MET A 75 9.76 1.96 -14.87
C MET A 75 9.61 3.38 -15.44
N ILE A 76 8.60 3.56 -16.30
CA ILE A 76 8.31 4.82 -16.99
C ILE A 76 6.98 5.37 -16.47
N GLY A 77 7.04 6.54 -15.83
CA GLY A 77 5.88 7.20 -15.25
C GLY A 77 5.12 8.11 -16.23
N TYR A 78 3.79 8.14 -16.11
CA TYR A 78 2.93 9.11 -16.77
C TYR A 78 2.01 9.80 -15.77
N VAL A 79 1.88 11.12 -15.89
CA VAL A 79 1.02 11.92 -15.03
C VAL A 79 -0.01 12.64 -15.88
N CYS A 80 -1.28 12.58 -15.47
CA CYS A 80 -2.35 13.30 -16.15
C CYS A 80 -3.44 13.75 -15.18
N TYR A 81 -4.19 14.76 -15.61
CA TYR A 81 -5.48 15.11 -15.02
C TYR A 81 -6.57 14.31 -15.74
N VAL A 82 -7.37 13.54 -14.99
CA VAL A 82 -8.37 12.60 -15.56
C VAL A 82 -9.34 13.31 -16.49
N ASP A 83 -9.87 14.45 -16.06
CA ASP A 83 -10.80 15.29 -16.80
C ASP A 83 -10.19 15.83 -18.10
N ARG A 84 -8.94 16.30 -18.05
CA ARG A 84 -8.25 16.86 -19.23
C ARG A 84 -7.75 15.80 -20.21
N PHE A 85 -7.33 14.64 -19.72
CA PHE A 85 -6.76 13.58 -20.55
C PHE A 85 -7.81 12.66 -21.16
N ALA A 86 -8.87 12.37 -20.40
CA ALA A 86 -9.86 11.38 -20.81
C ALA A 86 -11.30 11.68 -20.34
N GLY A 87 -11.56 12.85 -19.76
CA GLY A 87 -12.88 13.27 -19.26
C GLY A 87 -13.30 12.57 -17.96
N THR A 88 -13.23 11.24 -17.93
CA THR A 88 -13.68 10.40 -16.81
C THR A 88 -12.69 9.26 -16.53
N LEU A 89 -12.86 8.57 -15.40
CA LEU A 89 -12.08 7.36 -15.09
C LEU A 89 -12.31 6.25 -16.12
N GLN A 90 -13.53 6.07 -16.61
CA GLN A 90 -13.83 5.13 -17.70
C GLN A 90 -13.11 5.54 -19.00
N GLY A 91 -13.01 6.85 -19.26
CA GLY A 91 -12.18 7.35 -20.35
C GLY A 91 -10.71 6.96 -20.20
N VAL A 92 -10.14 7.05 -18.99
CA VAL A 92 -8.76 6.61 -18.71
C VAL A 92 -8.59 5.13 -19.00
N VAL A 93 -9.55 4.28 -18.63
CA VAL A 93 -9.54 2.85 -18.99
C VAL A 93 -9.45 2.68 -20.51
N GLY A 94 -10.19 3.49 -21.28
CA GLY A 94 -10.11 3.53 -22.74
C GLY A 94 -8.76 4.01 -23.30
N LYS A 95 -7.96 4.75 -22.52
CA LYS A 95 -6.61 5.21 -22.89
C LYS A 95 -5.50 4.24 -22.51
N ILE A 96 -5.78 3.16 -21.78
CA ILE A 96 -4.77 2.15 -21.40
C ILE A 96 -3.98 1.62 -22.61
N PRO A 97 -4.59 1.29 -23.78
CA PRO A 97 -3.83 0.83 -24.94
C PRO A 97 -2.79 1.85 -25.43
N TYR A 98 -3.13 3.15 -25.40
CA TYR A 98 -2.22 4.23 -25.76
C TYR A 98 -1.06 4.38 -24.75
N LEU A 99 -1.36 4.31 -23.45
CA LEU A 99 -0.31 4.36 -22.41
C LEU A 99 0.65 3.17 -22.54
N LYS A 100 0.12 1.97 -22.85
CA LYS A 100 0.94 0.79 -23.15
C LYS A 100 1.80 0.97 -24.40
N SER A 101 1.28 1.59 -25.47
CA SER A 101 2.09 1.82 -26.69
C SER A 101 3.24 2.81 -26.47
N LEU A 102 3.13 3.67 -25.47
CA LEU A 102 4.21 4.56 -25.03
C LEU A 102 5.21 3.89 -24.06
N GLY A 103 4.95 2.63 -23.65
CA GLY A 103 5.79 1.93 -22.68
C GLY A 103 5.58 2.39 -21.23
N ILE A 104 4.47 3.06 -20.91
CA ILE A 104 4.19 3.53 -19.54
C ILE A 104 3.89 2.34 -18.62
N THR A 105 4.55 2.32 -17.46
CA THR A 105 4.46 1.27 -16.44
C THR A 105 4.17 1.82 -15.04
N TYR A 106 4.06 3.15 -14.88
CA TYR A 106 3.61 3.81 -13.65
C TYR A 106 2.64 4.97 -13.92
#